data_AF-A0A445F4E4-F1
#
_entry.id   AF-A0A445F4E4-F1
#
_cell.length_a   1.000
_cell.length_b   1.000
_cell.length_c   1.000
_cell.angle_alpha   90.00
_cell.angle_beta   90.00
_cell.angle_gamma   90.00
#
_symmetry.space_group_name_H-M   'P 1'
#
loop_
_entity.id
_entity.type
_entity.pdbx_description
1 polymer ?
#
loop_
_entity_poly.entity_id
_entity_poly.type
_entity_poly.pdbx_seq_one_letter_code
_entity_poly.pdbx_strand_id
1 'polypeptide(L)'
;MCPEDGQALPQLNAKELDHFLNLLQLEIAKFNNFFVDKEEEYVIKLKELQDRVVEAVDSNVDLMSLGREIVDFHGEMVLLENYSALNYTGLVKIIKKHDKKTGALLRSPFIQSVVNQPFYEIDVLNKLVKECEVILSILFTNGPSSSISQDFMQNGFGSMSGNENKETVMQVPEELSEIKNMKNMYIQLTLSALHTLEQIRGRSSTVSMFPSSPNN
;
A
#
# COMPACT_ATOMS: atom_id res chain seq x y z
N MET A 1 -52.66 16.76 -30.11
CA MET A 1 -52.27 15.42 -29.62
C MET A 1 -50.85 15.18 -30.07
N CYS A 2 -49.89 15.35 -29.16
CA CYS A 2 -48.51 14.90 -29.37
C CYS A 2 -48.47 13.40 -29.04
N PRO A 3 -47.77 12.57 -29.82
CA PRO A 3 -47.59 11.17 -29.46
C PRO A 3 -46.59 11.10 -28.30
N GLU A 4 -47.03 10.43 -27.23
CA GLU A 4 -46.17 9.97 -26.14
C GLU A 4 -45.21 8.93 -26.72
N ASP A 5 -43.98 9.35 -27.01
CA ASP A 5 -42.86 8.43 -27.22
C ASP A 5 -42.54 7.75 -25.88
N GLY A 6 -43.28 6.68 -25.59
CA GLY A 6 -42.97 5.74 -24.53
C GLY A 6 -41.65 5.05 -24.85
N GLN A 7 -40.54 5.68 -24.47
CA GLN A 7 -39.24 5.01 -24.35
C GLN A 7 -39.39 3.87 -23.35
N ALA A 8 -39.59 2.67 -23.88
CA ALA A 8 -39.52 1.44 -23.12
C ALA A 8 -38.16 1.39 -22.41
N LEU A 9 -38.19 1.41 -21.08
CA LEU A 9 -37.04 1.14 -20.22
C LEU A 9 -36.35 -0.14 -20.73
N PRO A 10 -35.01 -0.16 -20.87
CA PRO A 10 -34.30 -1.35 -21.31
C PRO A 10 -34.67 -2.50 -20.37
N GLN A 11 -35.35 -3.53 -20.89
CA GLN A 11 -35.60 -4.73 -20.11
C GLN A 11 -34.25 -5.38 -19.83
N LEU A 12 -33.84 -5.35 -18.56
CA LEU A 12 -32.60 -5.96 -18.08
C LEU A 12 -32.62 -7.45 -18.41
N ASN A 13 -31.82 -7.88 -19.38
CA ASN A 13 -31.68 -9.29 -19.70
C ASN A 13 -30.93 -9.99 -18.55
N ALA A 14 -31.66 -10.75 -17.73
CA ALA A 14 -31.11 -11.44 -16.56
C ALA A 14 -29.90 -12.33 -16.91
N LYS A 15 -29.86 -12.92 -18.11
CA LYS A 15 -28.72 -13.73 -18.56
C LYS A 15 -27.47 -12.90 -18.83
N GLU A 16 -27.63 -11.70 -19.39
CA GLU A 16 -26.51 -10.79 -19.62
C GLU A 16 -25.98 -10.22 -18.32
N LEU A 17 -26.88 -9.92 -17.36
CA LEU A 17 -26.49 -9.49 -16.02
C LEU A 17 -25.68 -10.58 -15.30
N ASP A 18 -26.20 -11.81 -15.27
CA ASP A 18 -25.51 -12.94 -14.63
C ASP A 18 -24.14 -13.18 -15.28
N HIS A 19 -24.07 -13.15 -16.61
CA HIS A 19 -22.79 -13.25 -17.32
C HIS A 19 -21.80 -12.13 -16.94
N PHE A 20 -22.27 -10.88 -16.85
CA PHE A 20 -21.44 -9.75 -16.43
C PHE A 20 -20.91 -9.91 -15.00
N LEU A 21 -21.76 -10.32 -14.06
CA LEU A 21 -21.37 -10.57 -12.68
C LEU A 21 -20.37 -11.72 -12.56
N ASN A 22 -20.54 -12.79 -13.32
CA ASN A 22 -19.59 -13.90 -13.37
C ASN A 22 -18.21 -13.45 -13.87
N LEU A 23 -18.15 -12.61 -14.92
CA LEU A 23 -16.88 -12.05 -15.40
C LEU A 23 -16.20 -11.16 -14.34
N LEU A 24 -16.97 -10.36 -13.60
CA LEU A 24 -16.43 -9.55 -12.51
C LEU A 24 -15.90 -10.40 -11.36
N GLN A 25 -16.59 -11.48 -11.02
CA GLN A 25 -16.15 -12.40 -9.97
C GLN A 25 -14.83 -13.08 -10.34
N LEU A 26 -14.63 -13.42 -11.62
CA LEU A 26 -13.36 -13.97 -12.10
C LEU A 26 -12.21 -12.95 -11.99
N GLU A 27 -12.45 -11.69 -12.34
CA GLU A 27 -11.42 -10.64 -12.15
C GLU A 27 -11.14 -10.38 -10.67
N ILE A 28 -12.15 -10.35 -9.79
CA ILE A 28 -11.94 -10.23 -8.34
C ILE A 28 -11.11 -11.40 -7.80
N ALA A 29 -11.42 -12.64 -8.19
CA ALA A 29 -10.66 -13.81 -7.78
C ALA A 29 -9.19 -13.71 -8.21
N LYS A 30 -8.94 -13.23 -9.44
CA LYS A 30 -7.59 -12.96 -9.93
C LYS A 30 -6.88 -11.87 -9.13
N PHE A 31 -7.58 -10.81 -8.73
CA PHE A 31 -7.00 -9.76 -7.87
C PHE A 31 -6.62 -10.30 -6.50
N ASN A 32 -7.53 -11.07 -5.88
CA ASN A 32 -7.30 -11.70 -4.58
C ASN A 32 -6.10 -12.63 -4.62
N ASN A 33 -6.03 -13.53 -5.61
CA ASN A 33 -4.92 -14.47 -5.71
C ASN A 33 -3.58 -13.74 -5.83
N PHE A 34 -3.48 -12.76 -6.74
CA PHE A 34 -2.25 -11.98 -6.89
C PHE A 34 -1.88 -11.22 -5.61
N PHE A 35 -2.86 -10.61 -4.92
CA PHE A 35 -2.60 -9.82 -3.73
C PHE A 35 -2.15 -10.70 -2.56
N VAL A 36 -2.85 -11.80 -2.29
CA VAL A 36 -2.52 -12.74 -1.20
C VAL A 36 -1.15 -13.36 -1.43
N ASP A 37 -0.86 -13.83 -2.65
CA ASP A 37 0.46 -14.40 -2.99
C ASP A 37 1.58 -13.39 -2.71
N LYS A 38 1.36 -12.10 -3.05
CA LYS A 38 2.35 -11.05 -2.81
C LYS A 38 2.47 -10.63 -1.36
N GLU A 39 1.37 -10.56 -0.63
CA GLU A 39 1.38 -10.26 0.80
C GLU A 39 2.16 -11.34 1.57
N GLU A 40 1.94 -12.63 1.25
CA GLU A 40 2.71 -13.73 1.85
C GLU A 40 4.21 -13.62 1.55
N GLU A 41 4.58 -13.34 0.30
CA GLU A 41 5.97 -13.11 -0.10
C GLU A 41 6.61 -11.97 0.72
N TYR A 42 5.85 -10.89 0.95
CA TYR A 42 6.33 -9.72 1.69
C TYR A 42 6.47 -10.00 3.18
N VAL A 43 5.56 -10.75 3.80
CA VAL A 43 5.70 -11.17 5.21
C VAL A 43 6.99 -11.97 5.41
N ILE A 44 7.29 -12.90 4.50
CA ILE A 44 8.52 -13.71 4.56
C ILE A 44 9.75 -12.83 4.37
N LYS A 45 9.76 -11.99 3.32
CA LYS A 45 10.89 -11.11 2.99
C LYS A 45 11.19 -10.12 4.11
N LEU A 46 10.17 -9.53 4.76
CA LEU A 46 10.40 -8.63 5.90
C LEU A 46 11.13 -9.33 7.04
N LYS A 47 10.74 -10.57 7.35
CA LYS A 47 11.39 -11.35 8.41
C LYS A 47 12.85 -11.63 8.08
N GLU A 48 13.15 -12.03 6.84
CA GLU A 48 14.54 -12.24 6.39
C GLU A 48 15.37 -10.95 6.44
N LEU A 49 14.77 -9.80 6.07
CA LEU A 49 15.42 -8.49 6.18
C LEU A 49 15.70 -8.13 7.65
N GLN A 50 14.77 -8.40 8.57
CA GLN A 50 14.95 -8.17 10.01
C GLN A 50 16.12 -9.00 10.57
N ASP A 51 16.18 -10.30 10.25
CA ASP A 51 17.25 -11.18 10.71
C ASP A 51 18.63 -10.68 10.24
N ARG A 52 18.77 -10.29 8.97
CA ARG A 52 20.01 -9.72 8.44
C ARG A 52 20.39 -8.38 9.06
N VAL A 53 19.40 -7.55 9.43
CA VAL A 53 19.67 -6.28 10.14
C VAL A 53 20.28 -6.54 11.51
N VAL A 54 19.76 -7.53 12.25
CA VAL A 54 20.31 -7.92 13.56
C VAL A 54 21.78 -8.35 13.40
N GLU A 55 22.09 -9.20 12.41
CA GLU A 55 23.47 -9.64 12.14
C GLU A 55 24.42 -8.51 11.70
N ALA A 56 23.92 -7.56 10.89
CA ALA A 56 24.74 -6.47 10.35
C ALA A 56 25.07 -5.39 11.40
N VAL A 57 24.16 -5.13 12.34
CA VAL A 57 24.40 -4.17 13.44
C VAL A 57 25.54 -4.64 14.34
N ASP A 58 25.70 -5.94 14.54
CA ASP A 58 26.77 -6.52 15.36
C ASP A 58 28.16 -6.48 14.66
N SER A 59 28.19 -6.36 13.33
CA SER A 59 29.42 -6.49 12.52
C SER A 59 29.86 -5.20 11.80
N ASN A 60 29.02 -4.16 11.75
CA ASN A 60 29.27 -2.85 11.11
C ASN A 60 29.73 -2.91 9.64
N VAL A 61 29.55 -4.05 8.98
CA VAL A 61 29.81 -4.24 7.55
C VAL A 61 28.45 -4.40 6.87
N ASP A 62 28.25 -3.66 5.78
CA ASP A 62 27.11 -3.80 4.85
C ASP A 62 25.76 -3.12 5.19
N LEU A 63 25.67 -2.28 6.23
CA LEU A 63 24.42 -1.56 6.58
C LEU A 63 23.85 -0.70 5.42
N MET A 64 24.71 -0.12 4.57
CA MET A 64 24.27 0.75 3.48
C MET A 64 23.63 0.00 2.32
N SER A 65 24.06 -1.23 2.01
CA SER A 65 23.44 -2.03 0.95
C SER A 65 22.10 -2.59 1.44
N LEU A 66 22.08 -3.05 2.69
CA LEU A 66 20.88 -3.52 3.38
C LEU A 66 19.82 -2.43 3.47
N GLY A 67 20.22 -1.20 3.81
CA GLY A 67 19.32 -0.05 3.80
C GLY A 67 18.71 0.23 2.42
N ARG A 68 19.47 0.08 1.32
CA ARG A 68 18.91 0.23 -0.04
C ARG A 68 17.89 -0.86 -0.36
N GLU A 69 18.19 -2.10 -0.01
CA GLU A 69 17.27 -3.23 -0.24
C GLU A 69 15.95 -3.05 0.52
N ILE A 70 15.99 -2.54 1.75
CA ILE A 70 14.78 -2.24 2.53
C ILE A 70 13.99 -1.08 1.91
N VAL A 71 14.65 -0.05 1.37
CA VAL A 71 13.96 1.03 0.63
C VAL A 71 13.29 0.50 -0.64
N ASP A 72 13.97 -0.34 -1.41
CA ASP A 72 13.40 -0.96 -2.61
C ASP A 72 12.19 -1.83 -2.25
N PHE A 73 12.31 -2.62 -1.18
CA PHE A 73 11.22 -3.45 -0.67
C PHE A 73 10.02 -2.62 -0.17
N HIS A 74 10.26 -1.51 0.52
CA HIS A 74 9.20 -0.55 0.86
C HIS A 74 8.49 -0.04 -0.41
N GLY A 75 9.25 0.26 -1.47
CA GLY A 75 8.70 0.65 -2.77
C GLY A 75 7.78 -0.44 -3.37
N GLU A 76 8.17 -1.71 -3.29
CA GLU A 76 7.37 -2.85 -3.73
C GLU A 76 6.02 -2.95 -2.99
N MET A 77 5.99 -2.65 -1.68
CA MET A 77 4.76 -2.64 -0.88
C MET A 77 3.83 -1.48 -1.27
N VAL A 78 4.37 -0.28 -1.46
CA VAL A 78 3.59 0.88 -1.94
C VAL A 78 2.97 0.60 -3.31
N LEU A 79 3.67 -0.12 -4.19
CA LEU A 79 3.11 -0.55 -5.48
C LEU A 79 1.93 -1.52 -5.30
N LEU A 80 1.96 -2.40 -4.30
CA LEU A 80 0.86 -3.31 -3.99
C LEU A 80 -0.36 -2.58 -3.37
N GLU A 81 -0.15 -1.56 -2.55
CA GLU A 81 -1.23 -0.68 -2.08
C GLU A 81 -1.90 0.04 -3.27
N ASN A 82 -1.10 0.55 -4.20
CA ASN A 82 -1.61 1.20 -5.41
C ASN A 82 -2.35 0.21 -6.33
N TYR A 83 -1.88 -1.05 -6.40
CA TYR A 83 -2.59 -2.12 -7.09
C TYR A 83 -4.01 -2.28 -6.52
N SER A 84 -4.15 -2.38 -5.20
CA SER A 84 -5.45 -2.46 -4.53
C SER A 84 -6.37 -1.28 -4.92
N ALA A 85 -5.88 -0.04 -4.75
CA ALA A 85 -6.64 1.17 -4.98
C ALA A 85 -7.09 1.33 -6.44
N LEU A 86 -6.22 1.00 -7.41
CA LEU A 86 -6.54 1.07 -8.83
C LEU A 86 -7.58 0.03 -9.24
N ASN A 87 -7.46 -1.21 -8.77
CA ASN A 87 -8.41 -2.27 -9.08
C ASN A 87 -9.78 -1.98 -8.46
N TYR A 88 -9.84 -1.51 -7.22
CA TYR A 88 -11.08 -1.04 -6.59
C TYR A 88 -11.74 0.07 -7.42
N THR A 89 -10.96 1.08 -7.82
CA THR A 89 -11.46 2.17 -8.67
C THR A 89 -11.98 1.66 -10.01
N GLY A 90 -11.31 0.66 -10.60
CA GLY A 90 -11.74 -0.01 -11.82
C GLY A 90 -13.11 -0.66 -11.66
N LEU A 91 -13.31 -1.43 -10.59
CA LEU A 91 -14.58 -2.08 -10.25
C LEU A 91 -15.70 -1.07 -10.05
N VAL A 92 -15.48 -0.01 -9.28
CA VAL A 92 -16.46 1.08 -9.10
C VAL A 92 -16.85 1.71 -10.44
N LYS A 93 -15.87 1.96 -11.31
CA LYS A 93 -16.12 2.60 -12.62
C LYS A 93 -16.88 1.70 -13.58
N ILE A 94 -16.56 0.40 -13.65
CA ILE A 94 -17.24 -0.52 -14.58
C ILE A 94 -18.67 -0.78 -14.14
N ILE A 95 -18.91 -0.95 -12.83
CA ILE A 95 -20.27 -1.08 -12.27
C ILE A 95 -21.08 0.18 -12.54
N LYS A 96 -20.52 1.37 -12.27
CA LYS A 96 -21.20 2.65 -12.57
C LYS A 96 -21.52 2.79 -14.06
N LYS A 97 -20.67 2.27 -14.95
CA LYS A 97 -20.93 2.27 -16.39
C LYS A 97 -22.07 1.30 -16.76
N HIS A 98 -22.10 0.13 -16.15
CA HIS A 98 -23.17 -0.86 -16.33
C HIS A 98 -24.52 -0.29 -15.88
N ASP A 99 -24.61 0.24 -14.65
CA ASP A 99 -25.82 0.84 -14.09
C ASP A 99 -26.37 1.96 -14.97
N LYS A 100 -25.48 2.85 -15.48
CA LYS A 100 -25.86 3.93 -16.40
C LYS A 100 -26.45 3.44 -17.73
N LYS A 101 -25.99 2.30 -18.25
CA LYS A 101 -26.44 1.77 -19.54
C LYS A 101 -27.72 0.96 -19.43
N THR A 102 -27.87 0.24 -18.33
CA THR A 102 -28.94 -0.76 -18.16
C THR A 102 -30.08 -0.27 -17.28
N GLY A 103 -29.87 0.81 -16.50
CA GLY A 103 -30.81 1.23 -15.46
C GLY A 103 -30.77 0.35 -14.20
N ALA A 104 -29.84 -0.61 -14.12
CA ALA A 104 -29.64 -1.42 -12.94
C ALA A 104 -29.08 -0.59 -11.76
N LEU A 105 -29.24 -1.11 -10.54
CA LEU A 105 -28.77 -0.49 -9.30
C LEU A 105 -27.82 -1.44 -8.55
N LEU A 106 -26.79 -1.93 -9.24
CA LEU A 106 -25.86 -2.92 -8.69
C LEU A 106 -24.79 -2.30 -7.80
N ARG A 107 -24.52 -1.00 -7.96
CA ARG A 107 -23.42 -0.32 -7.28
C ARG A 107 -23.38 -0.56 -5.78
N SER A 108 -24.45 -0.26 -5.06
CA SER A 108 -24.44 -0.35 -3.60
C SER A 108 -24.15 -1.77 -3.06
N PRO A 109 -24.90 -2.82 -3.46
CA PRO A 109 -24.62 -4.16 -2.95
C PRO A 109 -23.27 -4.72 -3.42
N PHE A 110 -22.79 -4.36 -4.61
CA PHE A 110 -21.51 -4.83 -5.13
C PHE A 110 -20.31 -4.15 -4.46
N ILE A 111 -20.36 -2.85 -4.21
CA ILE A 111 -19.25 -2.18 -3.50
C ILE A 111 -19.10 -2.72 -2.09
N GLN A 112 -20.21 -3.01 -1.40
CA GLN A 112 -20.17 -3.62 -0.07
C GLN A 112 -19.53 -5.02 -0.07
N SER A 113 -19.67 -5.80 -1.16
CA SER A 113 -19.00 -7.10 -1.25
C SER A 113 -17.51 -6.96 -1.59
N VAL A 114 -17.13 -5.93 -2.36
CA VAL A 114 -15.73 -5.67 -2.76
C VAL A 114 -14.87 -5.21 -1.60
N VAL A 115 -15.38 -4.37 -0.70
CA VAL A 115 -14.59 -3.88 0.46
C VAL A 115 -14.20 -4.98 1.45
N ASN A 116 -14.82 -6.16 1.35
CA ASN A 116 -14.50 -7.34 2.15
C ASN A 116 -13.67 -8.37 1.37
N GLN A 117 -13.11 -7.99 0.21
CA GLN A 117 -12.25 -8.88 -0.57
C GLN A 117 -10.79 -8.73 -0.11
N PRO A 118 -10.02 -9.83 -0.08
CA PRO A 118 -8.61 -9.81 0.31
C PRO A 118 -7.78 -8.73 -0.37
N PHE A 119 -7.96 -8.50 -1.67
CA PHE A 119 -7.18 -7.48 -2.38
C PHE A 119 -7.41 -6.04 -1.87
N TYR A 120 -8.51 -5.79 -1.15
CA TYR A 120 -8.86 -4.49 -0.56
C TYR A 120 -8.42 -4.38 0.91
N GLU A 121 -8.24 -5.50 1.59
CA GLU A 121 -7.84 -5.56 3.00
C GLU A 121 -6.32 -5.38 3.12
N ILE A 122 -5.87 -4.12 3.17
CA ILE A 122 -4.44 -3.77 3.15
C ILE A 122 -3.81 -3.61 4.55
N ASP A 123 -4.47 -4.07 5.62
CA ASP A 123 -4.03 -3.82 7.00
C ASP A 123 -2.70 -4.48 7.34
N VAL A 124 -2.49 -5.72 6.87
CA VAL A 124 -1.22 -6.42 7.02
C VAL A 124 -0.13 -5.69 6.23
N LEU A 125 -0.39 -5.34 4.97
CA LEU A 125 0.54 -4.55 4.14
C LEU A 125 0.95 -3.23 4.80
N ASN A 126 -0.02 -2.46 5.32
CA ASN A 126 0.23 -1.20 6.04
C ASN A 126 1.14 -1.40 7.26
N LYS A 127 1.02 -2.55 7.93
CA LYS A 127 1.86 -2.91 9.07
C LYS A 127 3.30 -3.17 8.63
N LEU A 128 3.48 -3.95 7.56
CA LEU A 128 4.79 -4.26 6.99
C LEU A 128 5.52 -2.98 6.53
N VAL A 129 4.80 -2.03 5.93
CA VAL A 129 5.32 -0.71 5.54
C VAL A 129 5.86 0.04 6.75
N LYS A 130 5.08 0.15 7.83
CA LYS A 130 5.51 0.82 9.07
C LYS A 130 6.73 0.15 9.70
N GLU A 131 6.82 -1.17 9.65
CA GLU A 131 7.99 -1.89 10.14
C GLU A 131 9.25 -1.58 9.32
N CYS A 132 9.14 -1.49 8.01
CA CYS A 132 10.26 -1.04 7.16
C CYS A 132 10.71 0.38 7.54
N GLU A 133 9.79 1.30 7.79
CA GLU A 133 10.11 2.66 8.23
C GLU A 133 10.88 2.67 9.57
N VAL A 134 10.48 1.81 10.51
CA VAL A 134 11.16 1.64 11.80
C VAL A 134 12.57 1.10 11.60
N ILE A 135 12.73 0.04 10.78
CA ILE A 135 14.04 -0.55 10.49
C ILE A 135 14.96 0.49 9.83
N LEU A 136 14.47 1.23 8.83
CA LEU A 136 15.24 2.29 8.16
C LEU A 136 15.65 3.38 9.15
N SER A 137 14.74 3.77 10.05
CA SER A 137 15.03 4.75 11.10
C SER A 137 16.17 4.28 12.00
N ILE A 138 16.21 3.01 12.38
CA ILE A 138 17.30 2.41 13.17
C ILE A 138 18.61 2.47 12.37
N LEU A 139 18.60 2.02 11.11
CA LEU A 139 19.79 1.97 10.25
C LEU A 139 20.40 3.35 9.98
N PHE A 140 19.57 4.40 9.85
CA PHE A 140 20.03 5.74 9.46
C PHE A 140 20.16 6.74 10.61
N THR A 141 19.51 6.50 11.76
CA THR A 141 19.64 7.34 12.97
C THR A 141 20.82 6.88 13.84
N ASN A 142 21.11 5.58 13.86
CA ASN A 142 22.29 5.05 14.56
C ASN A 142 23.53 5.13 13.65
N GLY A 143 24.09 6.32 13.52
CA GLY A 143 25.53 6.45 13.28
C GLY A 143 26.31 5.80 14.43
N PRO A 144 27.65 5.59 14.33
CA PRO A 144 28.43 4.60 15.11
C PRO A 144 28.50 4.75 16.65
N SER A 145 27.59 5.47 17.31
CA SER A 145 27.77 5.96 18.68
C SER A 145 26.49 5.93 19.54
N SER A 146 25.60 4.96 19.35
CA SER A 146 24.46 4.79 20.26
C SER A 146 24.24 3.34 20.64
N SER A 147 24.72 2.99 21.84
CA SER A 147 24.34 1.80 22.58
C SER A 147 22.84 1.82 22.84
N ILE A 148 22.05 1.06 22.05
CA ILE A 148 20.69 0.71 22.43
C ILE A 148 20.63 -0.81 22.53
N SER A 149 20.66 -1.21 23.79
CA SER A 149 20.61 -2.56 24.32
C SER A 149 19.33 -3.30 23.89
N GLN A 150 19.53 -4.53 23.44
CA GLN A 150 18.81 -5.82 23.67
C GLN A 150 17.37 -5.89 24.22
N ASP A 151 16.76 -4.83 24.74
CA ASP A 151 15.45 -4.86 25.41
C ASP A 151 14.26 -4.67 24.45
N PHE A 152 14.47 -4.13 23.25
CA PHE A 152 13.38 -3.85 22.29
C PHE A 152 13.04 -4.99 21.33
N MET A 153 13.96 -5.95 21.11
CA MET A 153 13.76 -7.04 20.13
C MET A 153 13.33 -8.37 20.78
N GLN A 154 13.54 -8.53 22.09
CA GLN A 154 13.23 -9.76 22.83
C GLN A 154 11.75 -9.84 23.26
N ASN A 155 11.08 -8.70 23.48
CA ASN A 155 9.63 -8.65 23.70
C ASN A 155 8.94 -8.57 22.34
N GLY A 156 8.67 -9.75 21.80
CA GLY A 156 8.15 -9.98 20.47
C GLY A 156 6.99 -9.07 20.06
N PHE A 157 6.84 -9.05 18.74
CA PHE A 157 5.76 -8.52 17.93
C PHE A 157 4.35 -8.89 18.45
N GLY A 158 3.99 -8.31 19.58
CA GLY A 158 2.75 -8.55 20.29
C GLY A 158 1.62 -7.79 19.62
N SER A 159 0.60 -8.54 19.22
CA SER A 159 -0.67 -8.04 18.69
C SER A 159 -1.21 -6.90 19.56
N MET A 160 -1.23 -5.68 19.01
CA MET A 160 -2.04 -4.60 19.58
C MET A 160 -3.50 -4.85 19.19
N SER A 161 -4.17 -5.66 20.01
CA SER A 161 -5.61 -5.76 20.06
C SER A 161 -6.20 -4.42 20.52
N GLY A 162 -6.84 -3.70 19.60
CA GLY A 162 -7.65 -2.52 19.89
C GLY A 162 -9.12 -2.83 19.64
N ASN A 163 -9.91 -2.86 20.71
CA ASN A 163 -11.31 -3.26 20.77
C ASN A 163 -12.22 -2.57 19.74
N GLU A 164 -13.09 -3.37 19.12
CA GLU A 164 -14.32 -2.95 18.46
C GLU A 164 -15.28 -2.31 19.46
N ASN A 165 -15.88 -1.18 19.07
CA ASN A 165 -17.22 -0.82 19.50
C ASN A 165 -18.00 -0.39 18.25
N LYS A 166 -18.93 -1.26 17.83
CA LYS A 166 -19.94 -0.96 16.80
C LYS A 166 -21.03 -0.09 17.40
N GLU A 167 -21.34 1.04 16.77
CA GLU A 167 -22.72 1.51 16.68
C GLU A 167 -22.98 2.14 15.31
N THR A 168 -23.96 1.56 14.62
CA THR A 168 -24.36 1.80 13.24
C THR A 168 -25.13 3.11 13.10
N VAL A 169 -24.69 4.03 12.24
CA VAL A 169 -25.57 4.98 11.54
C VAL A 169 -25.08 5.18 10.11
N MET A 170 -25.91 4.78 9.14
CA MET A 170 -25.72 5.01 7.70
C MET A 170 -25.60 6.49 7.37
N GLN A 171 -24.47 6.94 6.81
CA GLN A 171 -24.41 8.03 5.82
C GLN A 171 -23.24 7.81 4.85
N VAL A 172 -23.55 7.40 3.61
CA VAL A 172 -22.62 7.47 2.47
C VAL A 172 -22.60 8.92 1.99
N PRO A 173 -21.53 9.68 2.30
CA PRO A 173 -20.58 10.13 1.28
C PRO A 173 -19.08 10.11 1.69
N GLU A 174 -18.64 9.13 2.48
CA GLU A 174 -17.25 9.07 3.02
C GLU A 174 -16.21 8.41 2.08
N GLU A 175 -16.65 7.74 1.00
CA GLU A 175 -15.80 7.02 0.04
C GLU A 175 -14.81 7.92 -0.73
N LEU A 176 -15.12 9.22 -0.89
CA LEU A 176 -14.22 10.18 -1.53
C LEU A 176 -13.16 10.73 -0.57
N SER A 177 -13.47 10.81 0.73
CA SER A 177 -12.52 11.20 1.77
C SER A 177 -11.48 10.11 2.02
N GLU A 178 -11.86 8.83 1.98
CA GLU A 178 -10.93 7.71 2.11
C GLU A 178 -9.91 7.68 0.97
N ILE A 179 -10.37 7.79 -0.29
CA ILE A 179 -9.48 7.88 -1.46
C ILE A 179 -8.59 9.14 -1.38
N LYS A 180 -9.13 10.26 -0.90
CA LYS A 180 -8.36 11.50 -0.70
C LYS A 180 -7.32 11.34 0.41
N ASN A 181 -7.64 10.63 1.48
CA ASN A 181 -6.76 10.38 2.61
C ASN A 181 -5.62 9.44 2.23
N MET A 182 -5.91 8.37 1.48
CA MET A 182 -4.87 7.51 0.88
C MET A 182 -3.97 8.32 -0.06
N LYS A 183 -4.56 9.13 -0.95
CA LYS A 183 -3.79 10.02 -1.84
C LYS A 183 -2.87 10.98 -1.08
N ASN A 184 -3.34 11.52 0.06
CA ASN A 184 -2.54 12.38 0.91
C ASN A 184 -1.40 11.61 1.60
N MET A 185 -1.66 10.38 2.06
CA MET A 185 -0.65 9.50 2.65
C MET A 185 0.47 9.17 1.65
N TYR A 186 0.14 8.80 0.41
CA TYR A 186 1.15 8.53 -0.63
C TYR A 186 2.05 9.72 -0.92
N ILE A 187 1.49 10.94 -0.94
CA ILE A 187 2.25 12.16 -1.11
C ILE A 187 3.23 12.35 0.05
N GLN A 188 2.78 12.14 1.30
CA GLN A 188 3.64 12.30 2.48
C GLN A 188 4.76 11.25 2.55
N LEU A 189 4.46 9.99 2.24
CA LEU A 189 5.44 8.90 2.20
C LEU A 189 6.49 9.14 1.11
N THR A 190 6.04 9.54 -0.09
CA THR A 190 6.94 9.87 -1.20
C THR A 190 7.84 11.07 -0.87
N LEU A 191 7.29 12.11 -0.24
CA LEU A 191 8.08 13.26 0.20
C LEU A 191 9.10 12.88 1.27
N SER A 192 8.74 11.99 2.20
CA SER A 192 9.65 11.49 3.23
C SER A 192 10.79 10.65 2.63
N ALA A 193 10.50 9.79 1.66
CA ALA A 193 11.50 9.03 0.91
C ALA A 193 12.43 9.95 0.08
N LEU A 194 11.89 10.97 -0.58
CA LEU A 194 12.71 11.95 -1.31
C LEU A 194 13.64 12.74 -0.38
N HIS A 195 13.13 13.18 0.77
CA HIS A 195 13.91 13.91 1.74
C HIS A 195 15.04 13.07 2.35
N THR A 196 14.79 11.79 2.65
CA THR A 196 15.84 10.87 3.10
C THR A 196 16.91 10.66 2.03
N LEU A 197 16.53 10.51 0.75
CA LEU A 197 17.48 10.45 -0.36
C LEU A 197 18.31 11.74 -0.52
N GLU A 198 17.71 12.92 -0.32
CA GLU A 198 18.43 14.20 -0.34
C GLU A 198 19.43 14.32 0.81
N GLN A 199 19.08 13.86 2.01
CA GLN A 199 19.99 13.83 3.16
C GLN A 199 21.18 12.88 2.92
N ILE A 200 20.94 11.73 2.29
CA ILE A 200 22.00 10.79 1.88
C ILE A 200 22.92 11.46 0.85
N ARG A 201 22.35 12.17 -0.14
CA ARG A 201 23.13 12.88 -1.17
C ARG A 201 23.94 14.07 -0.61
N GLY A 202 23.37 14.82 0.32
CA GLY A 202 24.03 15.97 0.98
C GLY A 202 25.17 15.56 1.91
N ARG A 203 25.11 14.36 2.51
CA ARG A 203 26.19 13.81 3.35
C ARG A 203 27.37 13.27 2.54
N SER A 204 27.22 13.00 1.25
CA SER A 204 28.29 12.54 0.36
C SER A 204 29.11 13.69 -0.25
N SER A 205 29.47 14.70 0.54
CA SER A 205 30.44 15.73 0.14
C SER A 205 31.86 15.27 0.49
N THR A 206 32.50 14.49 -0.39
CA THR A 206 33.97 14.45 -0.40
C THR A 206 34.48 15.76 -0.99
N VAL A 207 34.88 16.68 -0.12
CA VAL A 207 35.77 17.79 -0.48
C VAL A 207 37.00 17.16 -1.12
N SER A 208 37.19 17.35 -2.44
CA SER A 208 38.43 17.00 -3.12
C SER A 208 39.52 17.95 -2.63
N MET A 209 40.19 17.57 -1.55
CA MET A 209 41.33 18.27 -0.99
C MET A 209 42.58 17.81 -1.75
N PHE A 210 42.72 18.24 -3.00
CA PHE A 210 44.01 18.13 -3.71
C PHE A 210 44.83 19.38 -3.37
N PRO A 211 46.00 19.24 -2.71
CA PRO A 211 46.93 20.35 -2.60
C PRO A 211 47.60 20.53 -3.96
N SER A 212 47.35 21.66 -4.62
CA SER A 212 48.16 22.09 -5.76
C SER A 212 49.58 22.35 -5.26
N SER A 213 50.53 21.52 -5.71
CA SER A 213 51.96 21.70 -5.45
C SER A 213 52.45 23.06 -5.98
N PRO A 214 53.39 23.72 -5.29
CA PRO A 214 54.06 24.89 -5.83
C PRO A 214 55.14 24.42 -6.81
N ASN A 215 55.18 24.98 -8.02
CA ASN A 215 56.34 24.85 -8.88
C ASN A 215 56.62 26.18 -9.59
N ASN A 216 57.76 26.75 -9.19
CA ASN A 216 58.68 27.68 -9.85
C ASN A 216 58.14 28.94 -10.54
#